data_AF-A0A8C9HTT6-F1
#
_entry.id   AF-A0A8C9HTT6-F1
#
_cell.length_a   1.000
_cell.length_b   1.000
_cell.length_c   1.000
_cell.angle_alpha   90.00
_cell.angle_beta   90.00
_cell.angle_gamma   90.00
#
_symmetry.space_group_name_H-M   'P 1'
#
loop_
_entity.id
_entity.type
_entity.pdbx_description
1 polymer ?
#
loop_
_entity_poly.entity_id
_entity_poly.type
_entity_poly.pdbx_seq_one_letter_code
_entity_poly.pdbx_strand_id
1 'polypeptide(L)' 'MVMNLADLKKHMEEAIMQPLDHKNLDMDVPYFADVVSTTENVAVYIWDNLQKVLPVGVLYKVKVYETDNNIVVYKGE' A
#
# COMPACT_ATOMS: atom_id res chain seq x y z
N MET A 1 -5.28 -18.32 -14.38
CA MET A 1 -4.51 -17.22 -13.77
C MET A 1 -5.10 -16.96 -12.38
N VAL A 2 -4.28 -16.66 -11.38
CA VAL A 2 -4.78 -16.32 -10.02
C VAL A 2 -5.59 -15.02 -10.07
N MET A 3 -5.10 -14.03 -10.81
CA MET A 3 -5.78 -12.76 -11.13
C MET A 3 -5.29 -12.26 -12.49
N ASN A 4 -6.10 -11.48 -13.20
CA ASN A 4 -5.66 -10.77 -14.39
C ASN A 4 -4.75 -9.60 -14.00
N LEU A 5 -3.56 -9.52 -14.59
CA LEU A 5 -2.58 -8.49 -14.26
C LEU A 5 -3.04 -7.07 -14.63
N ALA A 6 -3.93 -6.93 -15.62
CA ALA A 6 -4.53 -5.64 -15.94
C ALA A 6 -5.41 -5.10 -14.80
N ASP A 7 -6.16 -6.00 -14.16
CA ASP A 7 -7.00 -5.66 -13.00
C ASP A 7 -6.11 -5.32 -11.79
N LEU A 8 -5.08 -6.14 -11.53
CA LEU A 8 -4.12 -5.87 -10.45
C LEU A 8 -3.44 -4.51 -10.62
N LYS A 9 -3.00 -4.18 -11.84
CA LYS A 9 -2.41 -2.86 -12.13
C LYS A 9 -3.38 -1.74 -11.80
N LYS A 10 -4.65 -1.87 -12.17
CA LYS A 10 -5.68 -0.86 -11.87
C LYS A 10 -5.88 -0.70 -10.36
N HIS A 11 -5.95 -1.80 -9.61
CA HIS A 11 -6.08 -1.77 -8.15
C HIS A 11 -4.87 -1.11 -7.47
N MET A 12 -3.65 -1.39 -7.94
CA MET A 12 -2.43 -0.74 -7.43
C MET A 12 -2.38 0.75 -7.76
N GLU A 13 -2.83 1.14 -8.96
CA GLU A 13 -2.91 2.55 -9.37
C GLU A 13 -3.81 3.34 -8.41
N GLU A 14 -5.00 2.82 -8.11
CA GLU A 14 -5.99 3.46 -7.23
C GLU A 14 -5.54 3.44 -5.76
N ALA A 15 -5.02 2.32 -5.27
CA ALA A 15 -4.70 2.16 -3.85
C ALA A 15 -3.34 2.74 -3.44
N ILE A 16 -2.41 2.90 -4.39
CA ILE A 16 -1.00 3.24 -4.12
C ILE A 16 -0.57 4.48 -4.90
N MET A 17 -0.60 4.43 -6.24
CA MET A 17 0.01 5.48 -7.07
C MET A 17 -0.71 6.81 -6.91
N GLN A 18 -2.04 6.83 -7.06
CA GLN A 18 -2.84 8.05 -6.93
C GLN A 18 -2.71 8.74 -5.56
N PRO A 19 -2.78 8.02 -4.42
CA PRO A 19 -2.67 8.66 -3.11
C PRO A 19 -1.22 8.98 -2.68
N LEU A 20 -0.19 8.28 -3.18
CA LEU A 20 1.17 8.37 -2.62
C LEU A 20 2.23 8.93 -3.57
N ASP A 21 2.09 8.75 -4.88
CA ASP A 21 3.15 9.12 -5.83
C ASP A 21 3.32 10.65 -5.92
N HIS A 22 4.58 11.11 -5.85
CA HIS A 22 4.94 12.53 -5.81
C HIS A 22 4.18 13.34 -4.72
N LYS A 23 3.93 12.73 -3.56
CA LYS A 23 3.28 13.37 -2.40
C LYS A 23 4.20 13.48 -1.20
N ASN A 24 3.95 14.47 -0.35
CA ASN A 24 4.43 14.47 1.02
C ASN A 24 3.45 13.66 1.88
N LEU A 25 3.91 12.56 2.50
CA LEU A 25 3.03 11.67 3.25
C LEU A 25 2.31 12.39 4.39
N ASP A 26 3.03 13.13 5.23
CA ASP A 26 2.48 13.74 6.44
C ASP A 26 1.56 14.94 6.15
N MET A 27 1.67 15.55 4.96
CA MET A 27 0.91 16.75 4.59
C MET A 27 -0.23 16.49 3.61
N ASP A 28 -0.01 15.61 2.62
CA ASP A 28 -0.94 15.41 1.49
C ASP A 28 -1.83 14.18 1.66
N VAL A 29 -1.46 13.25 2.56
CA VAL A 29 -2.17 11.99 2.77
C VAL A 29 -2.84 12.02 4.14
N PRO A 30 -4.17 12.20 4.22
CA PRO A 30 -4.87 12.43 5.49
C PRO A 30 -4.63 11.35 6.56
N TYR A 31 -4.34 10.11 6.15
CA TYR A 31 -4.03 9.01 7.05
C TYR A 31 -2.77 9.26 7.91
N PHE A 32 -1.78 10.00 7.40
CA PHE A 32 -0.53 10.27 8.12
C PHE A 32 -0.56 11.59 8.89
N ALA A 33 -1.71 12.25 8.99
CA ALA A 33 -1.83 13.48 9.79
C ALA A 33 -1.64 13.22 11.29
N ASP A 34 -2.05 12.05 11.77
CA ASP A 34 -1.95 11.59 13.16
C ASP A 34 -1.17 10.26 13.31
N VAL A 35 -0.68 9.69 12.21
CA VAL A 35 0.12 8.46 12.17
C VAL A 35 1.51 8.75 11.60
N VAL A 36 2.56 8.36 12.33
CA VAL A 36 3.95 8.52 11.86
C VAL A 36 4.17 7.76 10.56
N SER A 37 4.72 8.40 9.55
CA SER A 37 4.97 7.85 8.19
C SER A 37 6.18 6.90 8.10
N THR A 38 6.35 5.98 9.07
CA THR A 38 7.38 4.93 8.95
C THR A 38 7.05 3.94 7.83
N THR A 39 8.07 3.23 7.34
CA THR A 39 7.89 2.20 6.30
C THR A 39 6.90 1.11 6.72
N GLU A 40 6.82 0.78 8.01
CA GLU A 40 5.83 -0.13 8.58
C GLU A 40 4.41 0.40 8.41
N ASN A 41 4.16 1.65 8.80
CA ASN A 41 2.83 2.25 8.68
C ASN A 41 2.42 2.49 7.23
N VAL A 42 3.38 2.74 6.33
CA VAL A 42 3.14 2.76 4.88
C VAL A 42 2.72 1.39 4.36
N ALA A 43 3.36 0.30 4.81
CA ALA A 43 2.97 -1.05 4.40
C ALA A 43 1.56 -1.41 4.89
N VAL A 44 1.18 -1.01 6.11
CA VAL A 44 -0.17 -1.16 6.66
C VAL A 44 -1.18 -0.33 5.87
N TYR A 45 -0.90 0.95 5.61
CA TYR A 45 -1.76 1.82 4.81
C TYR A 45 -2.05 1.26 3.41
N ILE A 46 -1.01 0.78 2.72
CA ILE A 46 -1.14 0.17 1.40
C ILE A 46 -1.99 -1.10 1.48
N TRP A 47 -1.76 -1.94 2.50
CA TRP A 47 -2.56 -3.15 2.71
C TRP A 47 -4.04 -2.83 2.89
N ASP A 48 -4.38 -1.90 3.79
CA ASP A 48 -5.76 -1.53 4.08
C ASP A 48 -6.46 -0.93 2.86
N ASN A 49 -5.75 -0.16 2.03
CA ASN A 49 -6.32 0.35 0.78
C ASN A 49 -6.51 -0.74 -0.27
N LEU A 50 -5.56 -1.66 -0.42
CA LEU A 50 -5.72 -2.80 -1.34
C LEU A 50 -6.87 -3.72 -0.93
N GLN A 51 -7.08 -3.94 0.37
CA GLN A 51 -8.20 -4.74 0.88
C GLN A 51 -9.58 -4.16 0.55
N LYS A 52 -9.69 -2.84 0.36
CA LYS A 52 -10.96 -2.19 -0.03
C LYS A 52 -11.33 -2.45 -1.49
N VAL A 53 -10.33 -2.64 -2.36
CA VAL A 53 -10.53 -2.76 -3.82
C VAL A 53 -10.37 -4.19 -4.33
N LEU A 54 -9.64 -5.04 -3.62
CA LEU A 54 -9.42 -6.44 -3.98
C LEU A 54 -10.51 -7.36 -3.42
N PRO A 55 -10.80 -8.49 -4.07
CA PRO A 55 -11.69 -9.50 -3.51
C PRO A 55 -11.12 -10.10 -2.20
N VAL A 56 -12.02 -10.43 -1.28
CA VAL A 56 -11.67 -11.02 0.02
C VAL A 56 -10.86 -12.31 -0.16
N GLY A 57 -9.77 -12.45 0.60
CA GLY A 57 -8.92 -13.64 0.60
C GLY A 57 -7.88 -13.70 -0.54
N VAL A 58 -7.79 -12.67 -1.39
CA VAL A 58 -6.82 -12.63 -2.50
C VAL A 58 -5.50 -11.98 -2.10
N LEU A 59 -5.53 -10.92 -1.28
CA LEU A 59 -4.31 -10.25 -0.85
C LEU A 59 -3.55 -11.10 0.15
N TYR A 60 -2.28 -11.38 -0.16
CA TYR A 60 -1.44 -12.25 0.66
C TYR A 60 -0.33 -11.50 1.41
N LYS A 61 0.30 -10.51 0.76
CA LYS A 61 1.47 -9.82 1.29
C LYS A 61 1.69 -8.48 0.60
N VAL A 62 2.00 -7.44 1.38
CA VAL A 62 2.56 -6.18 0.90
C VAL A 62 4.02 -6.12 1.32
N LYS A 63 4.89 -5.67 0.40
CA LYS A 63 6.32 -5.49 0.66
C LYS A 63 6.73 -4.10 0.19
N VAL A 64 7.25 -3.29 1.10
CA VAL A 64 7.70 -1.92 0.82
C VAL A 64 9.20 -1.84 1.00
N TYR A 65 9.85 -1.21 0.03
CA TYR A 65 11.26 -0.86 0.06
C TYR A 65 11.33 0.64 0.18
N GLU A 66 11.80 1.13 1.32
CA GLU A 66 12.10 2.56 1.48
C GLU A 66 13.45 2.89 0.83
N THR A 67 14.41 1.99 1.02
CA THR A 67 15.69 1.95 0.32
C THR A 67 16.05 0.50 0.04
N ASP A 68 17.17 0.25 -0.66
CA ASP A 68 17.64 -1.11 -0.93
C ASP A 68 17.92 -1.93 0.36
N ASN A 69 18.24 -1.25 1.46
CA ASN A 69 18.59 -1.87 2.74
C ASN A 69 17.45 -1.87 3.77
N ASN A 70 16.39 -1.09 3.55
CA ASN A 70 15.27 -0.94 4.47
C ASN A 70 14.00 -1.49 3.84
N ILE A 71 13.52 -2.60 4.40
CA ILE A 71 12.45 -3.39 3.80
C ILE A 71 11.46 -3.79 4.89
N VAL A 72 10.18 -3.52 4.65
CA VAL A 72 9.10 -4.02 5.49
C VAL A 72 8.19 -4.96 4.69
N VAL A 73 7.73 -6.01 5.35
CA VAL A 73 6.73 -6.95 4.85
C VAL A 73 5.57 -6.96 5.82
N TYR A 74 4.35 -6.75 5.31
CA TYR A 74 3.13 -6.82 6.09
C TYR A 74 2.13 -7.81 5.46
N LYS A 75 1.43 -8.56 6.32
CA LYS A 75 0.56 -9.69 5.94
C LYS A 75 -0.84 -9.64 6.59
N GLY A 76 -1.20 -8.51 7.21
CA GLY A 76 -2.48 -8.36 7.91
C GLY A 76 -2.55 -9.13 9.24
N GLU A 77 -1.40 -9.32 9.89
CA GLU A 77 -1.24 -10.02 11.18
C GLU A 77 -1.37 -9.06 12.37
#